data_AF-A0A5J4RCF9-F1
#
_entry.id   AF-A0A5J4RCF9-F1
#
_cell.length_a   1.000
_cell.length_b   1.000
_cell.length_c   1.000
_cell.angle_alpha   90.00
_cell.angle_beta   90.00
_cell.angle_gamma   90.00
#
_symmetry.space_group_name_H-M   'P 1'
#
loop_
_entity.id
_entity.type
_entity.pdbx_description
1 polymer ?
#
loop_
_entity_poly.entity_id
_entity_poly.type
_entity_poly.pdbx_seq_one_letter_code
_entity_poly.pdbx_strand_id
1 'polypeptide(L)'
;MIPPLPFIFMNSVRSLPRLLIFGGGHCGYALCEVASTSGFLCHVFDDREEFAQKERFPKALSTRAINFARDIPTLYIDKETYIVAMTRGHSFDFDVVAACIPRKPKYI
;
A
#
# COMPACT_ATOMS: atom_id res chain seq x y z
N MET A 1 -45.44 -13.84 28.38
CA MET A 1 -44.29 -14.62 27.86
C MET A 1 -43.82 -13.90 26.60
N ILE A 2 -42.67 -13.21 26.65
CA ILE A 2 -42.15 -12.44 25.51
C ILE A 2 -41.43 -13.43 24.59
N PRO A 3 -41.72 -13.48 23.27
CA PRO A 3 -41.02 -14.39 22.38
C PRO A 3 -39.54 -13.99 22.28
N PRO A 4 -38.58 -14.94 22.24
CA PRO A 4 -37.18 -14.61 22.10
C PRO A 4 -36.97 -13.87 20.77
N LEU A 5 -36.30 -12.71 20.82
CA LEU A 5 -35.89 -11.99 19.62
C LEU A 5 -34.99 -12.91 18.76
N PRO A 6 -35.09 -12.84 17.42
CA PRO A 6 -34.26 -13.65 16.56
C PRO A 6 -32.78 -13.31 16.77
N PHE A 7 -31.94 -14.32 16.90
CA PHE A 7 -30.49 -14.15 16.88
C PHE A 7 -30.06 -13.77 15.46
N ILE A 8 -29.61 -12.53 15.28
CA ILE A 8 -29.06 -12.04 14.01
C ILE A 8 -27.54 -12.12 14.09
N PHE A 9 -26.94 -12.92 13.22
CA PHE A 9 -25.49 -12.92 12.97
C PHE A 9 -25.20 -12.21 11.66
N MET A 10 -24.28 -11.24 11.67
CA MET A 10 -23.85 -10.51 10.49
C MET A 10 -22.33 -10.60 10.37
N ASN A 11 -21.85 -11.09 9.23
CA ASN A 11 -20.42 -11.11 8.89
C ASN A 11 -20.14 -10.17 7.72
N SER A 12 -19.18 -9.26 7.87
CA SER A 12 -18.78 -8.33 6.80
C SER A 12 -17.55 -8.87 6.09
N VAL A 13 -17.71 -9.31 4.84
CA VAL A 13 -16.58 -9.68 3.99
C VAL A 13 -16.09 -8.43 3.27
N ARG A 14 -14.81 -8.08 3.45
CA ARG A 14 -14.15 -6.94 2.80
C ARG A 14 -13.00 -7.42 1.92
N SER A 15 -12.66 -6.63 0.90
CA SER A 15 -11.44 -6.86 0.12
C SER A 15 -10.20 -6.76 1.00
N LEU A 16 -9.15 -7.49 0.62
CA LEU A 16 -7.85 -7.40 1.28
C LEU A 16 -7.33 -5.95 1.21
N PRO A 17 -6.73 -5.43 2.29
CA PRO A 17 -6.21 -4.07 2.33
C PRO A 17 -5.07 -3.90 1.34
N ARG A 18 -5.07 -2.80 0.60
CA ARG A 18 -4.02 -2.47 -0.37
C ARG A 18 -2.93 -1.63 0.30
N LEU A 19 -1.68 -2.02 0.13
CA LEU A 19 -0.52 -1.29 0.64
C LEU A 19 0.34 -0.81 -0.53
N LEU A 20 0.55 0.50 -0.64
CA LEU A 20 1.48 1.11 -1.58
C LEU A 20 2.79 1.44 -0.84
N ILE A 21 3.88 0.79 -1.23
CA ILE A 21 5.21 0.98 -0.65
C ILE A 21 6.01 1.83 -1.64
N PHE A 22 6.32 3.08 -1.26
CA PHE A 22 7.21 3.96 -2.03
C PHE A 22 8.60 3.90 -1.42
N GLY A 23 9.52 3.23 -2.11
CA GLY A 23 10.86 2.91 -1.64
C GLY A 23 11.11 1.41 -1.70
N GLY A 24 11.89 0.98 -2.67
CA GLY A 24 12.23 -0.41 -2.92
C GLY A 24 13.50 -0.87 -2.20
N GLY A 25 14.01 -0.11 -1.22
CA GLY A 25 15.25 -0.44 -0.49
C GLY A 25 15.18 -1.69 0.40
N HIS A 26 16.11 -1.82 1.34
CA HIS A 26 16.13 -2.93 2.31
C HIS A 26 14.87 -2.92 3.20
N CYS A 27 14.48 -1.75 3.70
CA CYS A 27 13.27 -1.59 4.51
C CYS A 27 12.00 -1.94 3.72
N GLY A 28 11.89 -1.47 2.47
CA GLY A 28 10.74 -1.74 1.61
C GLY A 28 10.58 -3.23 1.29
N TYR A 29 11.69 -3.92 1.07
CA TYR A 29 11.71 -5.38 0.91
C TYR A 29 11.19 -6.10 2.15
N ALA A 30 11.76 -5.80 3.32
CA ALA A 30 11.35 -6.42 4.57
C ALA A 30 9.87 -6.14 4.90
N LEU A 31 9.41 -4.92 4.65
CA LEU A 31 8.00 -4.56 4.84
C LEU A 31 7.10 -5.37 3.90
N CYS A 32 7.44 -5.46 2.61
CA CYS A 32 6.66 -6.22 1.64
C CYS A 32 6.53 -7.69 2.06
N GLU A 33 7.61 -8.30 2.54
CA GLU A 33 7.62 -9.70 2.98
C GLU A 33 6.63 -9.95 4.13
N VAL A 34 6.65 -9.11 5.16
CA VAL A 34 5.78 -9.25 6.34
C VAL A 34 4.33 -8.85 6.02
N ALA A 35 4.13 -7.75 5.30
CA ALA A 35 2.80 -7.23 4.99
C ALA A 35 2.02 -8.17 4.07
N SER A 36 2.67 -8.71 3.02
CA SER A 36 2.02 -9.69 2.14
C SER A 36 1.60 -10.95 2.91
N THR A 37 2.44 -11.47 3.81
CA THR A 37 2.07 -12.61 4.66
C THR A 37 0.95 -12.28 5.65
N SER A 38 0.81 -11.02 6.04
CA SER A 38 -0.25 -10.52 6.92
C SER A 38 -1.57 -10.22 6.19
N GLY A 39 -1.64 -10.48 4.87
CA GLY A 39 -2.85 -10.34 4.06
C GLY A 39 -3.00 -9.00 3.34
N PHE A 40 -1.94 -8.18 3.26
CA PHE A 40 -1.96 -6.98 2.41
C PHE A 40 -1.69 -7.32 0.94
N LEU A 41 -2.39 -6.63 0.04
CA LEU A 41 -2.05 -6.57 -1.38
C LEU A 41 -1.00 -5.48 -1.58
N CYS A 42 0.28 -5.88 -1.54
CA CYS A 42 1.41 -4.97 -1.61
C CYS A 42 1.74 -4.58 -3.06
N HIS A 43 1.87 -3.29 -3.32
CA HIS A 43 2.45 -2.73 -4.55
C HIS A 43 3.72 -1.97 -4.19
N VAL A 44 4.82 -2.25 -4.88
CA VAL A 44 6.12 -1.60 -4.60
C VAL A 44 6.50 -0.66 -5.74
N PHE A 45 6.89 0.55 -5.37
CA PHE A 45 7.33 1.59 -6.28
C PHE A 45 8.70 2.13 -5.85
N ASP A 46 9.60 2.35 -6.80
CA ASP A 46 10.87 3.06 -6.59
C ASP A 46 11.15 3.90 -7.85
N ASP A 47 11.97 4.93 -7.77
CA ASP A 47 12.38 5.70 -8.95
C ASP A 47 13.48 5.01 -9.77
N ARG A 48 14.05 3.93 -9.23
CA ARG A 48 15.12 3.15 -9.83
C ARG A 48 14.64 1.74 -10.16
N GLU A 49 14.88 1.32 -11.40
CA GLU A 49 14.42 0.04 -11.94
C GLU A 49 14.89 -1.15 -11.09
N GLU A 50 16.15 -1.15 -10.67
CA GLU A 50 16.77 -2.24 -9.90
C GLU A 50 16.15 -2.43 -8.51
N PHE A 51 15.45 -1.43 -8.00
CA PHE A 51 14.73 -1.49 -6.73
C PHE A 51 13.22 -1.75 -6.89
N ALA A 52 12.72 -1.85 -8.12
CA ALA A 52 11.30 -2.11 -8.41
C ALA A 52 11.10 -3.35 -9.31
N GLN A 53 12.04 -4.30 -9.31
CA GLN A 53 11.97 -5.53 -10.09
C GLN A 53 11.07 -6.58 -9.43
N LYS A 54 10.27 -7.29 -10.22
CA LYS A 54 9.34 -8.30 -9.71
C LYS A 54 10.07 -9.49 -9.08
N GLU A 55 11.22 -9.85 -9.61
CA GLU A 55 12.11 -10.92 -9.14
C GLU A 55 12.61 -10.63 -7.73
N ARG A 56 12.83 -9.35 -7.41
CA ARG A 56 13.20 -8.91 -6.07
C ARG A 56 12.03 -8.93 -5.09
N PHE A 57 10.78 -8.86 -5.55
CA PHE A 57 9.58 -8.88 -4.71
C PHE A 57 8.58 -9.96 -5.16
N PRO A 58 8.91 -11.25 -4.95
CA PRO A 58 8.04 -12.34 -5.36
C PRO A 58 6.65 -12.27 -4.71
N LYS A 59 6.56 -11.78 -3.46
CA LYS A 59 5.31 -11.62 -2.71
C LYS A 59 4.52 -10.33 -2.97
N ALA A 60 5.06 -9.37 -3.71
CA ALA A 60 4.30 -8.17 -4.08
C ALA A 60 3.23 -8.54 -5.12
N LEU A 61 2.05 -7.92 -5.06
CA LEU A 61 1.06 -8.03 -6.13
C LEU A 61 1.58 -7.39 -7.43
N SER A 62 2.26 -6.24 -7.32
CA SER A 62 2.98 -5.64 -8.44
C SER A 62 4.19 -4.85 -7.99
N THR A 63 5.13 -4.65 -8.90
CA THR A 63 6.24 -3.71 -8.75
C THR A 63 6.30 -2.80 -9.97
N ARG A 64 6.75 -1.55 -9.81
CA ARG A 64 6.91 -0.63 -10.94
C ARG A 64 7.90 0.47 -10.61
N ALA A 65 8.86 0.71 -11.50
CA ALA A 65 9.67 1.91 -11.44
C ALA A 65 8.84 3.13 -11.85
N ILE A 66 8.83 4.19 -11.05
CA ILE A 66 7.99 5.37 -11.28
C ILE A 66 8.73 6.67 -10.98
N ASN A 67 8.38 7.74 -11.68
CA ASN A 67 8.68 9.08 -11.23
C ASN A 67 7.63 9.52 -10.21
N PHE A 68 8.00 9.74 -8.95
CA PHE A 68 7.04 10.04 -7.88
C PHE A 68 6.17 11.28 -8.19
N ALA A 69 6.78 12.37 -8.65
CA ALA A 69 6.06 13.62 -8.93
C ALA A 69 5.04 13.48 -10.06
N ARG A 70 5.38 12.76 -11.13
CA ARG A 70 4.54 12.61 -12.33
C ARG A 70 3.52 11.48 -12.21
N ASP A 71 3.92 10.35 -11.64
CA ASP A 71 3.18 9.11 -11.79
C ASP A 71 2.25 8.81 -10.60
N ILE A 72 2.52 9.35 -9.40
CA ILE A 72 1.61 9.17 -8.23
C ILE A 72 0.19 9.68 -8.50
N PRO A 73 -0.04 10.83 -9.18
CA PRO A 73 -1.38 11.29 -9.52
C PRO A 73 -2.20 10.31 -10.37
N THR A 74 -1.54 9.37 -11.05
CA THR A 74 -2.20 8.33 -11.86
C THR A 74 -2.59 7.09 -11.06
N LEU A 75 -2.10 6.96 -9.83
CA LEU A 75 -2.37 5.82 -8.96
C LEU A 75 -3.78 5.92 -8.37
N TYR A 76 -4.44 4.78 -8.28
CA TYR A 76 -5.71 4.69 -7.57
C TYR A 76 -5.47 4.60 -6.06
N ILE A 77 -5.66 5.73 -5.38
CA ILE A 77 -5.59 5.89 -3.93
C ILE A 77 -6.97 6.31 -3.41
N ASP A 78 -7.47 5.56 -2.43
CA ASP A 78 -8.75 5.78 -1.77
C ASP A 78 -8.67 5.53 -0.25
N LYS A 79 -9.81 5.67 0.44
CA LYS A 79 -9.93 5.52 1.90
C LYS A 79 -9.62 4.13 2.47
N GLU A 80 -9.43 3.11 1.63
CA GLU A 80 -9.02 1.76 2.05
C GLU A 80 -7.54 1.48 1.73
N THR A 81 -6.84 2.45 1.15
CA THR A 81 -5.45 2.33 0.75
C THR A 81 -4.52 2.74 1.90
N TYR A 82 -3.51 1.92 2.16
CA TYR A 82 -2.41 2.20 3.08
C TYR A 82 -1.19 2.61 2.27
N ILE A 83 -0.44 3.57 2.78
CA ILE A 83 0.73 4.11 2.11
C ILE A 83 1.89 4.11 3.10
N VAL A 84 3.08 3.73 2.62
CA VAL A 84 4.32 3.94 3.36
C VAL A 84 5.35 4.57 2.43
N ALA A 85 5.84 5.75 2.82
CA ALA A 85 6.95 6.44 2.17
C ALA A 85 8.25 6.12 2.93
N MET A 86 9.19 5.47 2.24
CA MET A 86 10.51 5.09 2.76
C MET A 86 11.54 5.07 1.63
N THR A 87 11.56 6.17 0.87
CA THR A 87 12.40 6.34 -0.31
C THR A 87 13.86 6.57 0.07
N ARG A 88 14.75 6.70 -0.94
CA ARG A 88 16.19 6.91 -0.74
C ARG A 88 16.58 8.32 -0.26
N GLY A 89 15.62 9.19 0.03
CA GLY A 89 15.89 10.54 0.53
C GLY A 89 14.63 11.30 0.95
N HIS A 90 14.72 12.05 2.05
CA HIS A 90 13.59 12.74 2.68
C HIS A 90 12.79 13.66 1.75
N SER A 91 13.41 14.23 0.72
CA SER A 91 12.71 15.06 -0.27
C SER A 91 11.67 14.27 -1.07
N PHE A 92 11.98 13.02 -1.42
CA PHE A 92 11.04 12.18 -2.15
C PHE A 92 9.92 11.64 -1.24
N ASP A 93 10.21 11.41 0.04
CA ASP A 93 9.15 11.08 1.01
C ASP A 93 8.14 12.23 1.12
N PHE A 94 8.63 13.48 1.15
CA PHE A 94 7.77 14.67 1.11
C PHE A 94 6.88 14.69 -0.13
N ASP A 95 7.44 14.46 -1.32
CA ASP A 95 6.67 14.43 -2.58
C ASP A 95 5.58 13.36 -2.56
N VAL A 96 5.91 12.15 -2.07
CA VAL A 96 4.96 11.04 -1.92
C VAL A 96 3.82 11.43 -0.99
N VAL A 97 4.15 11.92 0.21
CA VAL A 97 3.17 12.27 1.24
C VAL A 97 2.28 13.43 0.77
N ALA A 98 2.87 14.48 0.20
CA ALA A 98 2.14 15.63 -0.32
C ALA A 98 1.15 15.25 -1.43
N ALA A 99 1.56 14.37 -2.36
CA ALA A 99 0.70 13.90 -3.43
C ALA A 99 -0.43 12.97 -2.94
N CYS A 100 -0.20 12.22 -1.87
CA CYS A 100 -1.13 11.20 -1.39
C CYS A 100 -2.12 11.71 -0.34
N ILE A 101 -1.74 12.62 0.55
CA ILE A 101 -2.62 13.16 1.63
C ILE A 101 -3.99 13.64 1.11
N PRO A 102 -4.08 14.43 0.02
CA PRO A 102 -5.37 14.93 -0.48
C PRO A 102 -6.35 13.82 -0.89
N ARG A 103 -5.83 12.61 -1.17
CA ARG A 103 -6.62 11.42 -1.55
C ARG A 103 -7.27 10.74 -0.35
N LYS A 104 -6.95 11.18 0.87
CA LYS A 104 -7.46 10.65 2.16
C LYS A 104 -7.27 9.14 2.28
N PRO A 105 -6.02 8.63 2.16
CA PRO A 105 -5.74 7.24 2.40
C PRO A 105 -6.12 6.84 3.83
N LYS A 106 -6.28 5.55 4.06
CA LYS A 106 -6.57 5.00 5.38
C LYS A 106 -5.45 5.27 6.38
N TYR A 107 -4.22 5.24 5.88
CA TYR A 107 -2.98 5.48 6.61
C TYR A 107 -1.93 6.01 5.62
N ILE A 108 -1.13 6.96 6.07
CA ILE A 108 0.09 7.43 5.40
C ILE A 108 1.07 7.98 6.45
#